data_AF-A0A6I9PX76-F1
#
_entry.id   AF-A0A6I9PX76-F1
#
_cell.length_a   1.000
_cell.length_b   1.000
_cell.length_c   1.000
_cell.angle_alpha   90.00
_cell.angle_beta   90.00
_cell.angle_gamma   90.00
#
_symmetry.space_group_name_H-M   'P 1'
#
loop_
_entity.id
_entity.type
_entity.pdbx_description
1 polymer ?
#
loop_
_entity_poly.entity_id
_entity_poly.type
_entity_poly.pdbx_seq_one_letter_code
_entity_poly.pdbx_strand_id
1 'polypeptide(L)'
;ARITTRLQQYRAKAELSRNTRPQAWVPREKLPRPLTSSASAIRKLMRKAELMGISTDIFPVDTSDANASMDGRRKHKQPALTADFVNYYMERNMRMIQIQDNISEQKSLKDKLESEQEKLHVEYNKVRKLSKSYSDLSLVKEIQTRIGKAATSFSRLRSRAWSNKYLTERTKTRINQCCVVSVLLYGSEAWSTYARHERELNAFHMRCLRNILGITWRDKVTNEAVLARTGSKSMFQTLKVRRLRWLGQLRRMPDGRLPKDILYSELSAGSRGRGRPLLRFKNVVKLDMKALDIATDNWERLAEDRTKWREQLREGGDRLDKDWILSDCS
;
A
#
# COMPACT_ATOMS: atom_id res chain seq x y z
N ALA A 1 -26.44 74.71 59.34
CA ALA A 1 -25.88 73.61 60.16
C ALA A 1 -26.50 72.22 59.88
N ARG A 2 -27.84 72.08 59.74
CA ARG A 2 -28.53 70.76 59.61
C ARG A 2 -28.46 70.10 58.21
N ILE A 3 -28.37 70.90 57.16
CA ILE A 3 -28.26 70.42 55.76
C ILE A 3 -26.85 69.90 55.48
N THR A 4 -25.83 70.61 55.98
CA THR A 4 -24.41 70.25 55.81
C THR A 4 -24.08 68.94 56.52
N THR A 5 -24.65 68.71 57.71
CA THR A 5 -24.53 67.45 58.45
C THR A 5 -25.22 66.29 57.74
N ARG A 6 -26.43 66.47 57.20
CA ARG A 6 -27.10 65.45 56.36
C ARG A 6 -26.30 65.14 55.09
N LEU A 7 -25.75 66.16 54.44
CA LEU A 7 -24.92 65.99 53.24
C LEU A 7 -23.64 65.19 53.56
N GLN A 8 -22.99 65.49 54.69
CA GLN A 8 -21.85 64.71 55.18
C GLN A 8 -22.24 63.26 55.50
N GLN A 9 -23.40 63.02 56.11
CA GLN A 9 -23.90 61.66 56.35
C GLN A 9 -24.18 60.91 55.04
N TYR A 10 -24.79 61.54 54.04
CA TYR A 10 -25.02 60.91 52.73
C TYR A 10 -23.71 60.63 52.00
N ARG A 11 -22.73 61.54 52.06
CA ARG A 11 -21.40 61.34 51.48
C ARG A 11 -20.65 60.21 52.19
N ALA A 12 -20.64 60.19 53.52
CA ALA A 12 -20.04 59.12 54.32
C ALA A 12 -20.69 57.77 54.03
N LYS A 13 -22.03 57.71 53.89
CA LYS A 13 -22.76 56.48 53.55
C LYS A 13 -22.49 56.02 52.12
N ALA A 14 -22.37 56.95 51.17
CA ALA A 14 -21.98 56.64 49.80
C ALA A 14 -20.54 56.13 49.70
N GLU A 15 -19.59 56.75 50.42
CA GLU A 15 -18.20 56.28 50.51
C GLU A 15 -18.10 54.91 51.18
N LEU A 16 -18.83 54.70 52.28
CA LEU A 16 -18.88 53.39 52.93
C LEU A 16 -19.43 52.35 51.94
N SER A 17 -20.46 52.67 51.15
CA SER A 17 -21.00 51.76 50.13
C SER A 17 -20.03 51.52 48.96
N ARG A 18 -19.20 52.51 48.59
CA ARG A 18 -18.17 52.33 47.55
C ARG A 18 -17.04 51.44 48.05
N ASN A 19 -16.63 51.60 49.31
CA ASN A 19 -15.54 50.84 49.90
C ASN A 19 -15.94 49.41 50.32
N THR A 20 -17.21 49.20 50.69
CA THR A 20 -17.75 47.88 51.06
C THR A 20 -18.35 47.10 49.90
N ARG A 21 -18.50 47.72 48.71
CA ARG A 21 -18.91 46.99 47.51
C ARG A 21 -17.83 45.96 47.18
N PRO A 22 -18.14 44.66 47.22
CA PRO A 22 -17.18 43.66 46.78
C PRO A 22 -16.82 43.99 45.33
N GLN A 23 -15.53 43.96 45.02
CA GLN A 23 -15.06 44.19 43.68
C GLN A 23 -15.73 43.17 42.77
N ALA A 24 -16.50 43.63 41.78
CA ALA A 24 -17.23 42.75 40.89
C ALA A 24 -16.23 41.74 40.32
N TRP A 25 -16.47 40.46 40.53
CA TRP A 25 -15.59 39.43 40.02
C TRP A 25 -15.64 39.48 38.50
N VAL A 26 -14.58 40.03 37.89
CA VAL A 26 -14.39 40.02 36.45
C VAL A 26 -13.27 39.02 36.17
N PRO A 27 -13.55 37.92 35.46
CA PRO A 27 -12.53 36.97 35.03
C PRO A 27 -11.34 37.71 34.41
N ARG A 28 -10.12 37.51 34.96
CA ARG A 28 -8.89 38.12 34.42
C ARG A 28 -8.46 37.48 33.10
N GLU A 29 -8.94 36.28 32.83
CA GLU A 29 -8.78 35.60 31.55
C GLU A 29 -9.99 35.90 30.66
N LYS A 30 -9.74 36.16 29.37
CA LYS A 30 -10.80 36.32 28.38
C LYS A 30 -11.64 35.05 28.35
N LEU A 31 -12.84 35.08 28.95
CA LEU A 31 -13.81 34.01 28.76
C LEU A 31 -14.10 33.89 27.25
N PRO A 32 -14.02 32.68 26.67
CA PRO A 32 -14.36 32.48 25.27
C PRO A 32 -15.82 32.91 25.09
N ARG A 33 -16.03 33.98 24.34
CA ARG A 33 -17.39 34.40 23.98
C ARG A 33 -17.96 33.38 23.02
N PRO A 34 -19.18 32.88 23.23
CA PRO A 34 -19.81 32.00 22.25
C PRO A 34 -19.88 32.73 20.91
N LEU A 35 -19.55 32.05 19.81
CA LEU A 35 -19.53 32.63 18.45
C LEU A 35 -20.87 33.28 18.08
N THR A 36 -21.96 32.82 18.69
CA THR A 36 -23.32 33.34 18.54
C THR A 36 -23.51 34.76 19.09
N SER A 37 -22.61 35.24 19.96
CA SER A 37 -22.68 36.59 20.52
C SER A 37 -22.08 37.67 19.60
N SER A 38 -21.34 37.27 18.56
CA SER A 38 -20.74 38.18 17.59
C SER A 38 -21.47 38.10 16.26
N ALA A 39 -22.29 39.10 15.98
CA ALA A 39 -23.05 39.19 14.73
C ALA A 39 -22.14 39.17 13.49
N SER A 40 -20.93 39.72 13.57
CA SER A 40 -19.97 39.69 12.46
C SER A 40 -19.36 38.29 12.27
N ALA A 41 -19.12 37.54 13.35
CA ALA A 41 -18.63 36.16 13.27
C ALA A 41 -19.70 35.24 12.66
N ILE A 42 -20.96 35.39 13.06
CA ILE A 42 -22.09 34.64 12.47
C ILE A 42 -22.18 34.91 10.97
N ARG A 43 -22.20 36.18 10.53
CA ARG A 43 -22.29 36.52 9.09
C ARG A 43 -21.16 35.91 8.27
N LYS A 44 -19.92 35.94 8.78
CA LYS A 44 -18.77 35.30 8.10
C LYS A 44 -18.90 33.79 8.03
N LEU A 45 -19.43 33.16 9.08
CA LEU A 45 -19.63 31.72 9.14
C LEU A 45 -20.74 31.28 8.17
N MET A 46 -21.86 32.00 8.14
CA MET A 46 -22.96 31.78 7.19
C MET A 46 -22.46 31.90 5.74
N ARG A 47 -21.68 32.94 5.43
CA ARG A 47 -21.08 33.10 4.10
C ARG A 47 -20.12 31.98 3.73
N LYS A 48 -19.36 31.45 4.69
CA LYS A 48 -18.48 30.29 4.48
C LYS A 48 -19.30 29.01 4.25
N ALA A 49 -20.41 28.83 4.96
CA ALA A 49 -21.31 27.70 4.77
C ALA A 49 -21.94 27.70 3.38
N GLU A 50 -22.40 28.87 2.89
CA GLU A 50 -22.89 29.06 1.52
C GLU A 50 -21.84 28.64 0.47
N LEU A 51 -20.59 29.07 0.64
CA LEU A 51 -19.49 28.71 -0.27
C LEU A 51 -19.14 27.21 -0.26
N MET A 52 -19.42 26.52 0.85
CA MET A 52 -19.22 25.08 0.99
C MET A 52 -20.45 24.27 0.53
N GLY A 53 -21.49 24.92 0.00
CA GLY A 53 -22.71 24.28 -0.49
C GLY A 53 -23.66 23.81 0.62
N ILE A 54 -23.51 24.32 1.85
CA ILE A 54 -24.37 23.97 2.99
C ILE A 54 -25.52 24.99 3.03
N SER A 55 -26.77 24.52 2.90
CA SER A 55 -27.95 25.40 2.98
C SER A 55 -28.07 26.02 4.37
N THR A 56 -28.08 27.36 4.40
CA THR A 56 -28.16 28.19 5.61
C THR A 56 -29.59 28.47 6.08
N ASP A 57 -30.58 27.97 5.34
CA ASP A 57 -32.00 28.37 5.47
C ASP A 57 -32.74 27.60 6.57
N ILE A 58 -32.03 26.72 7.28
CA ILE A 58 -32.60 25.79 8.27
C ILE A 58 -32.87 26.50 9.62
N PHE A 59 -32.36 27.71 9.84
CA PHE A 59 -32.73 28.53 11.00
C PHE A 59 -33.61 29.70 10.55
N PRO A 60 -34.94 29.60 10.63
CA PRO A 60 -35.78 30.77 10.40
C PRO A 60 -35.44 31.81 11.46
N VAL A 61 -34.92 32.95 11.01
CA VAL A 61 -34.89 34.16 11.83
C VAL A 61 -36.33 34.65 11.83
N ASP A 62 -37.09 34.27 12.85
CA ASP A 62 -38.41 34.82 13.12
C ASP A 62 -38.26 36.34 13.30
N THR A 63 -38.56 37.08 12.23
CA THR A 63 -38.56 38.55 12.22
C THR A 63 -39.87 39.12 12.77
N SER A 64 -40.80 38.25 13.20
CA SER A 64 -42.07 38.62 13.81
C SER A 64 -41.92 39.40 15.13
N ASP A 65 -40.80 39.24 15.83
CA ASP A 65 -40.60 39.88 17.15
C ASP A 65 -40.03 41.31 17.06
N ALA A 66 -39.61 41.77 15.88
CA ALA A 66 -39.07 43.13 15.70
C ALA A 66 -40.17 44.22 15.75
N ASN A 67 -41.44 43.85 15.49
CA ASN A 67 -42.57 44.79 15.53
C ASN A 67 -43.28 44.83 16.90
N ALA A 68 -42.86 44.01 17.88
CA ALA A 68 -43.49 43.92 19.20
C ALA A 68 -42.75 44.72 20.30
N SER A 69 -41.88 45.67 19.94
CA SER A 69 -41.12 46.48 20.90
C SER A 69 -41.52 47.95 20.88
N MET A 70 -42.80 48.22 21.15
CA MET A 70 -43.25 49.49 21.73
C MET A 70 -44.16 49.14 22.91
N ASP A 71 -43.59 48.88 24.09
CA ASP A 71 -44.00 49.53 25.36
C ASP A 71 -43.24 48.92 26.56
N GLY A 72 -43.17 49.70 27.63
CA GLY A 72 -42.22 49.57 28.73
C GLY A 72 -42.26 48.31 29.61
N ARG A 73 -41.15 48.16 30.33
CA ARG A 73 -41.02 47.57 31.68
C ARG A 73 -41.80 46.25 31.86
N ARG A 74 -41.13 45.12 31.61
CA ARG A 74 -41.61 43.76 31.94
C ARG A 74 -41.96 43.64 33.43
N LYS A 75 -43.19 44.03 33.80
CA LYS A 75 -43.84 43.56 35.01
C LYS A 75 -44.26 42.12 34.75
N HIS A 76 -43.96 41.24 35.68
CA HIS A 76 -44.47 39.88 35.72
C HIS A 76 -46.01 39.94 35.79
N LYS A 77 -46.69 39.97 34.64
CA LYS A 77 -48.11 39.62 34.54
C LYS A 77 -48.19 38.09 34.67
N GLN A 78 -49.03 37.60 35.56
CA GLN A 78 -49.39 36.18 35.52
C GLN A 78 -50.00 35.90 34.13
N PRO A 79 -49.63 34.79 33.45
CA PRO A 79 -50.26 34.49 32.19
C PRO A 79 -51.74 34.27 32.47
N ALA A 80 -52.58 35.15 31.94
CA ALA A 80 -53.96 34.76 31.70
C ALA A 80 -53.88 33.53 30.78
N LEU A 81 -54.71 32.51 31.03
CA LEU A 81 -54.90 31.37 30.15
C LEU A 81 -55.55 31.84 28.83
N THR A 82 -54.84 32.66 28.07
CA THR A 82 -55.24 33.18 26.76
C THR A 82 -54.93 32.12 25.72
N ALA A 83 -55.76 32.00 24.68
CA ALA A 83 -55.60 31.00 23.62
C ALA A 83 -54.18 31.01 23.01
N ASP A 84 -53.55 32.18 22.87
CA ASP A 84 -52.19 32.33 22.34
C ASP A 84 -51.12 31.72 23.26
N PHE A 85 -51.31 31.78 24.58
CA PHE A 85 -50.40 31.16 25.54
C PHE A 85 -50.47 29.63 25.45
N VAL A 86 -51.70 29.09 25.35
CA VAL A 86 -51.91 27.65 25.18
C VAL A 86 -51.34 27.17 23.84
N ASN A 87 -51.60 27.91 22.75
CA ASN A 87 -51.08 27.58 21.42
C ASN A 87 -49.55 27.61 21.36
N TYR A 88 -48.89 28.61 21.96
CA TYR A 88 -47.43 28.69 22.01
C TYR A 88 -46.79 27.47 22.69
N TYR A 89 -47.33 27.04 23.83
CA TYR A 89 -46.80 25.86 24.54
C TYR A 89 -47.15 24.55 23.82
N MET A 90 -48.32 24.44 23.19
CA MET A 90 -48.68 23.29 22.38
C MET A 90 -47.76 23.15 21.17
N GLU A 91 -47.53 24.24 20.43
CA GLU A 91 -46.66 24.25 19.26
C GLU A 91 -45.19 23.97 19.64
N ARG A 92 -44.72 24.52 20.76
CA ARG A 92 -43.39 24.21 21.31
C ARG A 92 -43.26 22.74 21.69
N ASN A 93 -44.27 22.15 22.33
CA ASN A 93 -44.26 20.74 22.70
C ASN A 93 -44.27 19.85 21.45
N MET A 94 -45.05 20.19 20.43
CA MET A 94 -45.05 19.48 19.14
C MET A 94 -43.69 19.57 18.44
N ARG A 95 -43.06 20.76 18.40
CA ARG A 95 -41.70 20.93 17.85
C ARG A 95 -40.65 20.12 18.63
N MET A 96 -40.75 20.08 19.96
CA MET A 96 -39.86 19.28 20.80
C MET A 96 -40.00 17.79 20.50
N ILE A 97 -41.22 17.28 20.32
CA ILE A 97 -41.47 15.89 19.94
C ILE A 97 -40.86 15.59 18.56
N GLN A 98 -41.11 16.44 17.56
CA GLN A 98 -40.55 16.27 16.22
C GLN A 98 -39.02 16.28 16.21
N ILE A 99 -38.39 17.16 17.00
CA ILE A 99 -36.93 17.20 17.14
C ILE A 99 -36.42 15.91 17.79
N GLN A 100 -37.11 15.40 18.81
CA GLN A 100 -36.74 14.17 19.48
C GLN A 100 -36.82 12.96 18.53
N ASP A 101 -37.88 12.89 17.71
CA ASP A 101 -38.06 11.86 16.69
C ASP A 101 -36.95 11.94 15.65
N ASN A 102 -36.66 13.13 15.11
CA ASN A 102 -35.57 13.35 14.16
C ASN A 102 -34.21 12.95 14.74
N ILE A 103 -33.92 13.28 16.01
CA ILE A 103 -32.68 12.87 16.69
C ILE A 103 -32.61 11.34 16.80
N SER A 104 -33.73 10.68 17.11
CA SER A 104 -33.78 9.22 17.21
C SER A 104 -33.54 8.54 15.86
N GLU A 105 -34.10 9.08 14.78
CA GLU A 105 -33.88 8.60 13.41
C GLU A 105 -32.42 8.78 13.00
N GLN A 106 -31.86 9.98 13.20
CA GLN A 106 -30.45 10.28 12.89
C GLN A 106 -29.49 9.37 13.67
N LYS A 107 -29.81 9.05 14.93
CA LYS A 107 -29.03 8.11 15.73
C LYS A 107 -29.07 6.70 15.13
N SER A 108 -30.26 6.23 14.72
CA SER A 108 -30.39 4.91 14.08
C SER A 108 -29.64 4.82 12.74
N LEU A 109 -29.61 5.91 11.97
CA LEU A 109 -28.86 5.99 10.71
C LEU A 109 -27.35 5.98 10.96
N LYS A 110 -26.89 6.72 11.98
CA LYS A 110 -25.49 6.70 12.39
C LYS A 110 -25.05 5.28 12.76
N ASP A 111 -25.83 4.59 13.59
CA ASP A 111 -25.49 3.22 14.04
C ASP A 111 -25.43 2.25 12.84
N LYS A 112 -26.34 2.39 11.86
CA LYS A 112 -26.30 1.63 10.59
C LYS A 112 -25.02 1.91 9.80
N LEU A 113 -24.69 3.18 9.57
CA LEU A 113 -23.50 3.59 8.83
C LEU A 113 -22.21 3.13 9.53
N GLU A 114 -22.18 3.18 10.86
CA GLU A 114 -21.05 2.71 11.67
C GLU A 114 -20.87 1.19 11.51
N SER A 115 -21.97 0.43 11.50
CA SER A 115 -21.93 -1.02 11.22
C SER A 115 -21.48 -1.36 9.80
N GLU A 116 -21.83 -0.53 8.80
CA GLU A 116 -21.35 -0.69 7.42
C GLU A 116 -19.87 -0.34 7.29
N GLN A 117 -19.42 0.73 7.94
CA GLN A 117 -18.02 1.12 8.00
C GLN A 117 -17.16 0.02 8.63
N GLU A 118 -17.61 -0.61 9.72
CA GLU A 118 -16.92 -1.73 10.36
C GLU A 118 -16.73 -2.89 9.37
N LYS A 119 -17.79 -3.26 8.65
CA LYS A 119 -17.74 -4.33 7.63
C LYS A 119 -16.76 -4.00 6.50
N LEU A 120 -16.84 -2.77 5.97
CA LEU A 120 -15.93 -2.30 4.92
C LEU A 120 -14.48 -2.25 5.41
N HIS A 121 -14.23 -1.87 6.66
CA HIS A 121 -12.89 -1.87 7.24
C HIS A 121 -12.31 -3.28 7.34
N VAL A 122 -13.11 -4.27 7.75
CA VAL A 122 -12.69 -5.68 7.78
C VAL A 122 -12.34 -6.18 6.38
N GLU A 123 -13.19 -5.89 5.39
CA GLU A 123 -12.95 -6.28 4.00
C GLU A 123 -11.71 -5.60 3.42
N TYR A 124 -11.56 -4.29 3.61
CA TYR A 124 -10.38 -3.53 3.21
C TYR A 124 -9.11 -4.09 3.84
N ASN A 125 -9.14 -4.41 5.13
CA ASN A 125 -7.98 -5.00 5.82
C ASN A 125 -7.63 -6.40 5.28
N LYS A 126 -8.64 -7.19 4.90
CA LYS A 126 -8.43 -8.49 4.22
C LYS A 126 -7.74 -8.30 2.87
N VAL A 127 -8.26 -7.39 2.04
CA VAL A 127 -7.67 -7.06 0.73
C VAL A 127 -6.27 -6.47 0.88
N ARG A 128 -6.04 -5.59 1.85
CA ARG A 128 -4.73 -4.98 2.12
C ARG A 128 -3.71 -6.02 2.57
N LYS A 129 -4.08 -6.96 3.44
CA LYS A 129 -3.21 -8.08 3.86
C LYS A 129 -2.84 -8.96 2.66
N LEU A 130 -3.82 -9.30 1.83
CA LEU A 130 -3.58 -10.03 0.58
C LEU A 130 -2.64 -9.26 -0.34
N SER A 131 -2.92 -7.97 -0.61
CA SER A 131 -2.08 -7.09 -1.43
C SER A 131 -0.65 -6.96 -0.89
N LYS A 132 -0.47 -6.88 0.43
CA LYS A 132 0.85 -6.82 1.04
C LYS A 132 1.62 -8.13 0.86
N SER A 133 0.96 -9.27 1.04
CA SER A 133 1.51 -10.59 0.71
C SER A 133 1.95 -10.67 -0.76
N TYR A 134 1.16 -10.14 -1.69
CA TYR A 134 1.54 -10.05 -3.11
C TYR A 134 2.74 -9.12 -3.36
N SER A 135 2.89 -8.04 -2.59
CA SER A 135 4.04 -7.12 -2.70
C SER A 135 5.35 -7.72 -2.17
N ASP A 136 5.27 -8.68 -1.25
CA ASP A 136 6.41 -9.45 -0.74
C ASP A 136 6.77 -10.62 -1.68
N LEU A 137 5.84 -11.03 -2.55
CA LEU A 137 6.08 -11.93 -3.68
C LEU A 137 6.66 -11.22 -4.92
N SER A 138 7.11 -9.97 -4.79
CA SER A 138 7.75 -9.25 -5.91
C SER A 138 9.02 -9.98 -6.33
N LEU A 139 9.04 -10.43 -7.58
CA LEU A 139 10.20 -11.12 -8.17
C LEU A 139 11.51 -10.33 -8.01
N VAL A 140 11.43 -8.98 -8.04
CA VAL A 140 12.59 -8.10 -7.83
C VAL A 140 13.19 -8.33 -6.43
N LYS A 141 12.36 -8.31 -5.39
CA LYS A 141 12.79 -8.52 -4.00
C LYS A 141 13.35 -9.93 -3.80
N GLU A 142 12.71 -10.94 -4.38
CA GLU A 142 13.18 -12.33 -4.31
C GLU A 142 14.56 -12.48 -4.93
N ILE A 143 14.79 -11.94 -6.14
CA ILE A 143 16.09 -11.99 -6.81
C ILE A 143 17.17 -11.27 -6.00
N GLN A 144 16.88 -10.07 -5.51
CA GLN A 144 17.82 -9.33 -4.65
C GLN A 144 18.15 -10.10 -3.37
N THR A 145 17.16 -10.74 -2.75
CA THR A 145 17.36 -11.59 -1.57
C THR A 145 18.25 -12.79 -1.88
N ARG A 146 18.06 -13.45 -3.04
CA ARG A 146 18.87 -14.58 -3.48
C ARG A 146 20.30 -14.18 -3.80
N ILE A 147 20.50 -13.06 -4.47
CA ILE A 147 21.82 -12.48 -4.73
C ILE A 147 22.51 -12.16 -3.40
N GLY A 148 21.81 -11.54 -2.44
CA GLY A 148 22.35 -11.24 -1.11
C GLY A 148 22.80 -12.51 -0.38
N LYS A 149 21.94 -13.54 -0.32
CA LYS A 149 22.28 -14.84 0.30
C LYS A 149 23.47 -15.52 -0.40
N ALA A 150 23.47 -15.54 -1.73
CA ALA A 150 24.57 -16.13 -2.51
C ALA A 150 25.87 -15.35 -2.31
N ALA A 151 25.82 -14.02 -2.23
CA ALA A 151 26.98 -13.16 -1.97
C ALA A 151 27.56 -13.41 -0.57
N THR A 152 26.71 -13.60 0.45
CA THR A 152 27.14 -14.00 1.79
C THR A 152 27.82 -15.38 1.75
N SER A 153 27.23 -16.37 1.09
CA SER A 153 27.83 -17.70 0.94
C SER A 153 29.18 -17.64 0.23
N PHE A 154 29.27 -16.88 -0.87
CA PHE A 154 30.52 -16.66 -1.60
C PHE A 154 31.59 -16.01 -0.71
N SER A 155 31.23 -14.99 0.07
CA SER A 155 32.16 -14.28 0.95
C SER A 155 32.71 -15.17 2.06
N ARG A 156 31.87 -16.03 2.66
CA ARG A 156 32.29 -16.98 3.71
C ARG A 156 33.30 -18.02 3.22
N LEU A 157 33.28 -18.34 1.93
CA LEU A 157 34.21 -19.28 1.31
C LEU A 157 35.54 -18.65 0.88
N ARG A 158 35.72 -17.33 1.07
CA ARG A 158 36.89 -16.60 0.55
C ARG A 158 38.23 -17.13 1.03
N SER A 159 38.42 -17.24 2.34
CA SER A 159 39.70 -17.70 2.91
C SER A 159 39.98 -19.17 2.62
N ARG A 160 38.94 -20.02 2.70
CA ARG A 160 39.08 -21.48 2.58
C ARG A 160 39.17 -21.98 1.14
N ALA A 161 38.42 -21.36 0.22
CA ALA A 161 38.30 -21.82 -1.16
C ALA A 161 38.97 -20.88 -2.17
N TRP A 162 38.60 -19.59 -2.19
CA TRP A 162 39.01 -18.68 -3.27
C TRP A 162 40.49 -18.27 -3.17
N SER A 163 40.94 -17.87 -1.98
CA SER A 163 42.32 -17.45 -1.71
C SER A 163 43.31 -18.62 -1.55
N ASN A 164 42.82 -19.86 -1.47
CA ASN A 164 43.66 -21.03 -1.29
C ASN A 164 44.37 -21.41 -2.60
N LYS A 165 45.72 -21.45 -2.58
CA LYS A 165 46.56 -21.80 -3.74
C LYS A 165 46.62 -23.30 -4.02
N TYR A 166 46.35 -24.14 -3.01
CA TYR A 166 46.40 -25.60 -3.14
C TYR A 166 45.16 -26.18 -3.84
N LEU A 167 44.10 -25.38 -4.02
CA LEU A 167 42.90 -25.81 -4.73
C LEU A 167 43.00 -25.48 -6.22
N THR A 168 42.73 -26.48 -7.05
CA THR A 168 42.64 -26.31 -8.50
C THR A 168 41.44 -25.45 -8.89
N GLU A 169 41.54 -24.76 -10.02
CA GLU A 169 40.45 -23.94 -10.57
C GLU A 169 39.17 -24.75 -10.79
N ARG A 170 39.32 -26.01 -11.23
CA ARG A 170 38.20 -26.94 -11.43
C ARG A 170 37.47 -27.21 -10.11
N THR A 171 38.19 -27.45 -9.02
CA THR A 171 37.58 -27.69 -7.71
C THR A 171 36.91 -26.42 -7.19
N LYS A 172 37.54 -25.24 -7.31
CA LYS A 172 36.91 -23.96 -6.94
C LYS A 172 35.63 -23.70 -7.72
N THR A 173 35.64 -23.98 -9.02
CA THR A 173 34.46 -23.85 -9.88
C THR A 173 33.32 -24.76 -9.42
N ARG A 174 33.62 -26.03 -9.11
CA ARG A 174 32.63 -26.97 -8.56
C ARG A 174 32.06 -26.50 -7.23
N ILE A 175 32.89 -26.00 -6.31
CA ILE A 175 32.43 -25.44 -5.04
C ILE A 175 31.47 -24.26 -5.29
N ASN A 176 31.81 -23.37 -6.25
CA ASN A 176 30.94 -22.25 -6.61
C ASN A 176 29.59 -22.72 -7.18
N GLN A 177 29.60 -23.71 -8.08
CA GLN A 177 28.38 -24.31 -8.64
C GLN A 177 27.51 -24.95 -7.55
N CYS A 178 28.12 -25.70 -6.62
CA CYS A 178 27.39 -26.44 -5.59
C CYS A 178 26.88 -25.57 -4.44
N CYS A 179 27.63 -24.54 -4.02
CA CYS A 179 27.30 -23.77 -2.81
C CYS A 179 26.71 -22.39 -3.10
N VAL A 180 27.16 -21.73 -4.17
CA VAL A 180 26.78 -20.33 -4.46
C VAL A 180 25.67 -20.30 -5.50
N VAL A 181 25.86 -20.99 -6.62
CA VAL A 181 24.86 -21.04 -7.70
C VAL A 181 23.59 -21.76 -7.26
N SER A 182 23.70 -22.78 -6.38
CA SER A 182 22.53 -23.46 -5.79
C SER A 182 21.66 -22.52 -4.94
N VAL A 183 22.29 -21.66 -4.13
CA VAL A 183 21.60 -20.66 -3.31
C VAL A 183 21.00 -19.56 -4.17
N LEU A 184 21.76 -19.10 -5.19
CA LEU A 184 21.34 -18.07 -6.12
C LEU A 184 20.08 -18.48 -6.91
N LEU A 185 20.05 -19.72 -7.39
CA LEU A 185 19.02 -20.23 -8.30
C LEU A 185 17.94 -21.05 -7.61
N TYR A 186 17.88 -21.00 -6.28
CA TYR A 186 16.83 -21.70 -5.53
C TYR A 186 15.45 -21.14 -5.90
N GLY A 187 14.56 -22.01 -6.40
CA GLY A 187 13.20 -21.64 -6.79
C GLY A 187 13.11 -20.89 -8.12
N SER A 188 14.23 -20.76 -8.85
CA SER A 188 14.27 -20.04 -10.13
C SER A 188 13.44 -20.69 -11.24
N GLU A 189 13.09 -21.97 -11.07
CA GLU A 189 12.23 -22.74 -11.97
C GLU A 189 10.82 -22.15 -12.12
N ALA A 190 10.33 -21.40 -11.12
CA ALA A 190 9.00 -20.79 -11.10
C ALA A 190 9.01 -19.28 -11.41
N TRP A 191 10.19 -18.67 -11.61
CA TRP A 191 10.29 -17.23 -11.81
C TRP A 191 9.89 -16.82 -13.22
N SER A 192 9.01 -15.81 -13.32
CA SER A 192 8.69 -15.15 -14.60
C SER A 192 9.67 -14.00 -14.86
N THR A 193 10.91 -14.33 -15.23
CA THR A 193 11.99 -13.33 -15.38
C THR A 193 11.85 -12.45 -16.61
N TYR A 194 12.31 -11.21 -16.47
CA TYR A 194 12.53 -10.26 -17.55
C TYR A 194 14.03 -10.25 -17.90
N ALA A 195 14.40 -9.79 -19.10
CA ALA A 195 15.81 -9.71 -19.52
C ALA A 195 16.73 -8.98 -18.52
N ARG A 196 16.24 -7.93 -17.84
CA ARG A 196 17.00 -7.22 -16.79
C ARG A 196 17.38 -8.13 -15.62
N HIS A 197 16.50 -9.06 -15.24
CA HIS A 197 16.70 -9.97 -14.12
C HIS A 197 17.70 -11.06 -14.49
N GLU A 198 17.62 -11.58 -15.71
CA GLU A 198 18.59 -12.56 -16.21
C GLU A 198 19.99 -11.92 -16.32
N ARG A 199 20.08 -10.66 -16.79
CA ARG A 199 21.33 -9.90 -16.81
C ARG A 199 21.93 -9.67 -15.43
N GLU A 200 21.11 -9.34 -14.44
CA GLU A 200 21.55 -9.12 -13.06
C GLU A 200 22.14 -10.40 -12.44
N LEU A 201 21.45 -11.54 -12.61
CA LEU A 201 21.93 -12.85 -12.18
C LEU A 201 23.21 -13.26 -12.90
N ASN A 202 23.28 -13.03 -14.21
CA ASN A 202 24.47 -13.32 -15.01
C ASN A 202 25.67 -12.46 -14.57
N ALA A 203 25.47 -11.17 -14.31
CA ALA A 203 26.52 -10.28 -13.83
C ALA A 203 27.07 -10.73 -12.48
N PHE A 204 26.22 -11.19 -11.56
CA PHE A 204 26.67 -11.78 -10.29
C PHE A 204 27.48 -13.06 -10.52
N HIS A 205 26.98 -13.98 -11.35
CA HIS A 205 27.67 -15.23 -11.66
C HIS A 205 29.06 -14.99 -12.28
N MET A 206 29.14 -14.11 -13.28
CA MET A 206 30.40 -13.74 -13.94
C MET A 206 31.38 -13.09 -12.98
N ARG A 207 30.90 -12.26 -12.04
CA ARG A 207 31.74 -11.66 -10.99
C ARG A 207 32.35 -12.73 -10.08
N CYS A 208 31.56 -13.72 -9.66
CA CYS A 208 32.05 -14.84 -8.87
C CYS A 208 33.11 -15.65 -9.64
N LEU A 209 32.86 -16.01 -10.90
CA LEU A 209 33.81 -16.78 -11.71
C LEU A 209 35.12 -16.02 -11.95
N ARG A 210 35.06 -14.74 -12.32
CA ARG A 210 36.24 -13.90 -12.51
C ARG A 210 37.06 -13.78 -11.22
N ASN A 211 36.40 -13.62 -10.08
CA ASN A 211 37.07 -13.56 -8.79
C ASN A 211 37.79 -14.87 -8.44
N ILE A 212 37.17 -16.03 -8.71
CA ILE A 212 37.75 -17.35 -8.49
C ILE A 212 39.00 -17.58 -9.34
N LEU A 213 38.97 -17.12 -10.60
CA LEU A 213 40.07 -17.23 -11.55
C LEU A 213 41.14 -16.14 -11.37
N GLY A 214 40.92 -15.16 -10.49
CA GLY A 214 41.81 -14.01 -10.32
C GLY A 214 41.85 -13.07 -11.53
N ILE A 215 40.83 -13.11 -12.40
CA ILE A 215 40.76 -12.27 -13.61
C ILE A 215 40.30 -10.86 -13.23
N THR A 216 41.09 -9.88 -13.63
CA THR A 216 40.84 -8.47 -13.48
C THR A 216 40.39 -7.84 -14.81
N TRP A 217 39.92 -6.60 -14.77
CA TRP A 217 39.52 -5.88 -15.97
C TRP A 217 40.71 -5.62 -16.93
N ARG A 218 41.95 -5.60 -16.43
CA ARG A 218 43.16 -5.36 -17.22
C ARG A 218 43.49 -6.51 -18.16
N ASP A 219 43.06 -7.71 -17.82
CA ASP A 219 43.35 -8.93 -18.58
C ASP A 219 42.54 -9.01 -19.88
N LYS A 220 41.52 -8.14 -20.04
CA LYS A 220 40.65 -8.05 -21.23
C LYS A 220 40.04 -9.39 -21.68
N VAL A 221 39.83 -10.31 -20.74
CA VAL A 221 39.25 -11.63 -21.00
C VAL A 221 37.73 -11.53 -21.18
N THR A 222 37.24 -12.01 -22.32
CA THR A 222 35.82 -12.05 -22.65
C THR A 222 35.04 -12.93 -21.67
N ASN A 223 33.73 -12.66 -21.50
CA ASN A 223 32.89 -13.47 -20.62
C ASN A 223 32.86 -14.95 -21.08
N GLU A 224 32.98 -15.17 -22.37
CA GLU A 224 32.95 -16.47 -23.04
C GLU A 224 34.15 -17.31 -22.67
N ALA A 225 35.35 -16.72 -22.75
CA ALA A 225 36.58 -17.38 -22.35
C ALA A 225 36.55 -17.78 -20.87
N VAL A 226 35.91 -16.98 -20.00
CA VAL A 226 35.70 -17.32 -18.58
C VAL A 226 34.77 -18.52 -18.42
N LEU A 227 33.65 -18.56 -19.14
CA LEU A 227 32.70 -19.68 -19.11
C LEU A 227 33.33 -20.96 -19.67
N ALA A 228 34.03 -20.86 -20.80
CA ALA A 228 34.74 -21.97 -21.43
C ALA A 228 35.84 -22.55 -20.52
N ARG A 229 36.69 -21.71 -19.91
CA ARG A 229 37.74 -22.13 -18.98
C ARG A 229 37.19 -22.86 -17.75
N THR A 230 36.03 -22.43 -17.26
CA THR A 230 35.40 -23.03 -16.08
C THR A 230 34.50 -24.22 -16.42
N GLY A 231 34.16 -24.42 -17.70
CA GLY A 231 33.12 -25.36 -18.11
C GLY A 231 31.76 -25.03 -17.49
N SER A 232 31.52 -23.75 -17.17
CA SER A 232 30.25 -23.28 -16.60
C SER A 232 29.34 -22.75 -17.70
N LYS A 233 28.03 -22.87 -17.46
CA LYS A 233 26.98 -22.37 -18.34
C LYS A 233 26.61 -20.94 -17.99
N SER A 234 26.16 -20.15 -18.97
CA SER A 234 25.64 -18.82 -18.68
C SER A 234 24.40 -18.89 -17.77
N MET A 235 24.09 -17.82 -17.04
CA MET A 235 22.84 -17.78 -16.27
C MET A 235 21.61 -17.71 -17.18
N PHE A 236 21.76 -17.18 -18.39
CA PHE A 236 20.70 -17.19 -19.40
C PHE A 236 20.31 -18.63 -19.73
N GLN A 237 21.27 -19.47 -20.18
CA GLN A 237 21.00 -20.87 -20.47
C GLN A 237 20.50 -21.63 -19.23
N THR A 238 21.15 -21.44 -18.08
CA THR A 238 20.82 -22.18 -16.86
C THR A 238 19.37 -21.93 -16.41
N LEU A 239 18.90 -20.68 -16.46
CA LEU A 239 17.53 -20.32 -16.10
C LEU A 239 16.51 -20.92 -17.06
N LYS A 240 16.74 -20.82 -18.36
CA LYS A 240 15.84 -21.37 -19.40
C LYS A 240 15.71 -22.89 -19.27
N VAL A 241 16.84 -23.59 -19.19
CA VAL A 241 16.87 -25.05 -19.02
C VAL A 241 16.17 -25.48 -17.72
N ARG A 242 16.36 -24.74 -16.62
CA ARG A 242 15.68 -25.02 -15.34
C ARG A 242 14.15 -24.87 -15.45
N ARG A 243 13.67 -23.76 -16.01
CA ARG A 243 12.23 -23.53 -16.21
C ARG A 243 11.60 -24.59 -17.11
N LEU A 244 12.24 -24.92 -18.23
CA LEU A 244 11.72 -25.96 -19.13
C LEU A 244 11.81 -27.37 -18.52
N ARG A 245 12.84 -27.66 -17.73
CA ARG A 245 12.91 -28.91 -16.96
C ARG A 245 11.73 -29.03 -16.00
N TRP A 246 11.37 -27.94 -15.32
CA TRP A 246 10.20 -27.87 -14.46
C TRP A 246 8.89 -27.98 -15.25
N LEU A 247 8.78 -27.31 -16.39
CA LEU A 247 7.62 -27.43 -17.29
C LEU A 247 7.35 -28.89 -17.69
N GLY A 248 8.39 -29.61 -18.13
CA GLY A 248 8.23 -31.03 -18.47
C GLY A 248 7.82 -31.86 -17.24
N GLN A 249 8.29 -31.50 -16.04
CA GLN A 249 7.83 -32.15 -14.82
C GLN A 249 6.33 -31.89 -14.56
N LEU A 250 5.86 -30.65 -14.74
CA LEU A 250 4.44 -30.29 -14.61
C LEU A 250 3.56 -31.10 -15.57
N ARG A 251 4.00 -31.26 -16.83
CA ARG A 251 3.27 -32.06 -17.83
C ARG A 251 3.08 -33.52 -17.37
N ARG A 252 4.14 -34.14 -16.83
CA ARG A 252 4.12 -35.53 -16.32
C ARG A 252 3.51 -35.70 -14.93
N MET A 253 3.07 -34.63 -14.26
CA MET A 253 2.36 -34.76 -12.98
C MET A 253 0.94 -35.31 -13.22
N PRO A 254 0.33 -36.02 -12.24
CA PRO A 254 -1.08 -36.36 -12.32
C PRO A 254 -1.95 -35.09 -12.26
N ASP A 255 -3.12 -35.16 -12.88
CA ASP A 255 -4.13 -34.10 -12.83
C ASP A 255 -4.72 -33.98 -11.41
N GLY A 256 -5.21 -32.78 -11.05
CA GLY A 256 -5.66 -32.47 -9.68
C GLY A 256 -4.55 -31.96 -8.76
N ARG A 257 -3.30 -31.88 -9.25
CA ARG A 257 -2.22 -31.18 -8.56
C ARG A 257 -2.24 -29.70 -8.92
N LEU A 258 -2.34 -28.87 -7.88
CA LEU A 258 -2.42 -27.41 -8.01
C LEU A 258 -1.42 -26.78 -9.00
N PRO A 259 -0.11 -27.13 -9.04
CA PRO A 259 0.81 -26.53 -10.02
C PRO A 259 0.48 -26.87 -11.49
N LYS A 260 0.01 -28.09 -11.75
CA LYS A 260 -0.42 -28.53 -13.09
C LYS A 260 -1.72 -27.85 -13.46
N ASP A 261 -2.69 -27.86 -12.55
CA ASP A 261 -4.00 -27.25 -12.76
C ASP A 261 -3.87 -25.74 -13.00
N ILE A 262 -3.04 -25.03 -12.23
CA ILE A 262 -2.74 -23.61 -12.45
C ILE A 262 -2.10 -23.40 -13.83
N LEU A 263 -1.18 -24.27 -14.25
CA LEU A 263 -0.57 -24.17 -15.57
C LEU A 263 -1.61 -24.30 -16.68
N TYR A 264 -2.56 -25.24 -16.60
CA TYR A 264 -3.57 -25.42 -17.66
C TYR A 264 -4.83 -24.56 -17.49
N SER A 265 -5.01 -23.92 -16.33
CA SER A 265 -6.15 -23.06 -16.05
C SER A 265 -6.26 -21.86 -16.98
N GLU A 266 -7.51 -21.45 -17.19
CA GLU A 266 -7.89 -20.22 -17.86
C GLU A 266 -8.80 -19.40 -16.94
N LEU A 267 -8.82 -18.07 -17.12
CA LEU A 267 -9.69 -17.21 -16.33
C LEU A 267 -11.14 -17.42 -16.78
N SER A 268 -12.06 -17.69 -15.86
CA SER A 268 -13.49 -17.84 -16.15
C SER A 268 -14.17 -16.53 -16.55
N ALA A 269 -13.68 -15.40 -16.05
CA ALA A 269 -14.18 -14.07 -16.39
C ALA A 269 -13.04 -13.02 -16.30
N GLY A 270 -13.16 -11.97 -17.11
CA GLY A 270 -12.24 -10.83 -17.13
C GLY A 270 -11.25 -10.85 -18.29
N SER A 271 -11.01 -9.67 -18.87
CA SER A 271 -9.99 -9.46 -19.90
C SER A 271 -8.75 -8.79 -19.31
N ARG A 272 -7.60 -8.96 -19.95
CA ARG A 272 -6.41 -8.21 -19.57
C ARG A 272 -6.56 -6.77 -20.04
N GLY A 273 -6.21 -5.83 -19.17
CA GLY A 273 -6.13 -4.41 -19.55
C GLY A 273 -5.24 -4.22 -20.78
N ARG A 274 -5.63 -3.26 -21.64
CA ARG A 274 -4.85 -2.84 -22.81
C ARG A 274 -3.52 -2.19 -22.33
N GLY A 275 -2.44 -2.37 -23.10
CA GLY A 275 -1.12 -1.79 -22.79
C GLY A 275 -0.02 -2.85 -22.67
N ARG A 276 0.80 -2.78 -21.61
CA ARG A 276 1.89 -3.74 -21.32
C ARG A 276 1.61 -4.54 -20.05
N PRO A 277 0.86 -5.65 -20.14
CA PRO A 277 0.58 -6.49 -18.98
C PRO A 277 1.84 -7.21 -18.48
N LEU A 278 1.86 -7.59 -17.19
CA LEU A 278 2.94 -8.38 -16.61
C LEU A 278 3.11 -9.74 -17.32
N LEU A 279 4.35 -10.18 -17.51
CA LEU A 279 4.67 -11.50 -18.08
C LEU A 279 4.04 -12.63 -17.26
N ARG A 280 3.35 -13.54 -17.95
CA ARG A 280 2.92 -14.83 -17.37
C ARG A 280 4.06 -15.84 -17.49
N PHE A 281 4.05 -16.85 -16.63
CA PHE A 281 4.94 -18.01 -16.75
C PHE A 281 4.85 -18.68 -18.12
N LYS A 282 3.63 -18.90 -18.66
CA LYS A 282 3.41 -19.41 -20.03
C LYS A 282 4.15 -18.60 -21.09
N ASN A 283 4.18 -17.27 -20.96
CA ASN A 283 4.84 -16.40 -21.94
C ASN A 283 6.36 -16.56 -21.89
N VAL A 284 6.93 -16.62 -20.67
CA VAL A 284 8.38 -16.81 -20.48
C VAL A 284 8.81 -18.18 -21.01
N VAL A 285 8.04 -19.22 -20.71
CA VAL A 285 8.32 -20.58 -21.19
C VAL A 285 8.21 -20.70 -22.71
N LYS A 286 7.25 -20.02 -23.35
CA LYS A 286 7.19 -19.93 -24.82
C LYS A 286 8.44 -19.27 -25.42
N LEU A 287 8.93 -18.19 -24.80
CA LEU A 287 10.18 -17.54 -25.22
C LEU A 287 11.39 -18.46 -25.04
N ASP A 288 11.44 -19.23 -23.94
CA ASP A 288 12.52 -20.16 -23.67
C ASP A 288 12.51 -21.36 -24.62
N MET A 289 11.33 -21.90 -24.96
CA MET A 289 11.19 -22.94 -25.96
C MET A 289 11.67 -22.45 -27.33
N LYS A 290 11.27 -21.24 -27.73
CA LYS A 290 11.76 -20.62 -28.97
C LYS A 290 13.28 -20.44 -28.97
N ALA A 291 13.85 -20.01 -27.85
CA ALA A 291 15.29 -19.81 -27.72
C ALA A 291 16.09 -21.13 -27.78
N LEU A 292 15.47 -22.24 -27.39
CA LEU A 292 16.07 -23.58 -27.41
C LEU A 292 15.68 -24.40 -28.65
N ASP A 293 15.00 -23.77 -29.61
CA ASP A 293 14.52 -24.38 -30.86
C ASP A 293 13.58 -25.58 -30.63
N ILE A 294 12.64 -25.42 -29.68
CA ILE A 294 11.60 -26.40 -29.35
C ILE A 294 10.27 -25.90 -29.89
N ALA A 295 9.58 -26.74 -30.67
CA ALA A 295 8.26 -26.45 -31.22
C ALA A 295 7.22 -26.23 -30.11
N THR A 296 6.57 -25.06 -30.10
CA THR A 296 5.60 -24.66 -29.06
C THR A 296 4.29 -25.43 -29.10
N ASP A 297 4.02 -26.17 -30.16
CA ASP A 297 2.73 -26.82 -30.40
C ASP A 297 2.76 -28.31 -30.03
N ASN A 298 3.96 -28.92 -30.05
CA ASN A 298 4.15 -30.36 -29.80
C ASN A 298 5.01 -30.67 -28.58
N TRP A 299 5.40 -29.66 -27.79
CA TRP A 299 6.27 -29.85 -26.63
C TRP A 299 5.67 -30.80 -25.58
N GLU A 300 4.34 -30.87 -25.45
CA GLU A 300 3.69 -31.74 -24.46
C GLU A 300 3.94 -33.22 -24.72
N ARG A 301 3.84 -33.65 -25.98
CA ARG A 301 4.13 -35.03 -26.39
C ARG A 301 5.60 -35.36 -26.19
N LEU A 302 6.49 -34.42 -26.53
CA LEU A 302 7.92 -34.56 -26.31
C LEU A 302 8.28 -34.62 -24.82
N ALA A 303 7.58 -33.85 -23.99
CA ALA A 303 7.80 -33.78 -22.55
C ALA A 303 7.27 -34.99 -21.79
N GLU A 304 6.37 -35.79 -22.37
CA GLU A 304 5.88 -37.05 -21.78
C GLU A 304 7.06 -38.01 -21.53
N ASP A 305 7.97 -38.11 -22.50
CA ASP A 305 9.20 -38.86 -22.36
C ASP A 305 10.28 -38.04 -21.64
N ARG A 306 10.60 -38.45 -20.40
CA ARG A 306 11.57 -37.76 -19.56
C ARG A 306 12.98 -37.76 -20.14
N THR A 307 13.41 -38.81 -20.85
CA THR A 307 14.78 -38.92 -21.36
C THR A 307 14.95 -38.02 -22.58
N LYS A 308 14.04 -38.15 -23.56
CA LYS A 308 14.01 -37.29 -24.76
C LYS A 308 13.90 -35.81 -24.40
N TRP A 309 13.03 -35.47 -23.45
CA TRP A 309 12.92 -34.08 -22.98
C TRP A 309 14.23 -33.55 -22.41
N ARG A 310 14.94 -34.36 -21.59
CA ARG A 310 16.22 -33.95 -21.01
C ARG A 310 17.33 -33.82 -22.02
N GLU A 311 17.34 -34.68 -23.03
CA GLU A 311 18.30 -34.64 -24.14
C GLU A 311 18.10 -33.38 -24.97
N GLN A 312 16.87 -33.10 -25.39
CA GLN A 312 16.52 -31.90 -26.15
C GLN A 312 16.88 -30.61 -25.40
N LEU A 313 16.63 -30.55 -24.09
CA LEU A 313 17.04 -29.40 -23.27
C LEU A 313 18.56 -29.24 -23.15
N ARG A 314 19.32 -30.34 -23.21
CA ARG A 314 20.78 -30.31 -23.16
C ARG A 314 21.32 -29.76 -24.47
N GLU A 315 20.89 -30.33 -25.60
CA GLU A 315 21.28 -29.95 -26.95
C GLU A 315 20.89 -28.50 -27.27
N GLY A 316 19.62 -28.13 -27.04
CA GLY A 316 19.15 -26.77 -27.20
C GLY A 316 19.94 -25.80 -26.32
N GLY A 317 20.23 -26.19 -25.08
CA GLY A 317 20.99 -25.35 -24.16
C GLY A 317 22.41 -25.09 -24.67
N ASP A 318 23.10 -26.15 -25.11
CA ASP A 318 24.48 -26.06 -25.55
C ASP A 318 24.61 -25.27 -26.88
N ARG A 319 23.55 -25.19 -27.68
CA ARG A 319 23.44 -24.27 -28.82
C ARG A 319 23.26 -22.81 -28.38
N LEU A 320 22.35 -22.56 -27.44
CA LEU A 320 22.02 -21.20 -26.98
C LEU A 320 23.23 -20.44 -26.41
N ASP A 321 24.11 -21.12 -25.68
CA ASP A 321 25.33 -20.49 -25.20
C ASP A 321 26.25 -20.07 -26.36
N LYS A 322 26.24 -20.74 -27.52
CA LYS A 322 27.03 -20.35 -28.71
C LYS A 322 26.46 -19.15 -29.46
N ASP A 323 25.13 -19.03 -29.52
CA ASP A 323 24.48 -17.98 -30.32
C ASP A 323 24.47 -16.60 -29.62
N TRP A 324 24.24 -16.57 -28.30
CA TRP A 324 24.28 -15.31 -27.54
C TRP A 324 25.66 -14.66 -27.53
N ILE A 325 26.69 -15.50 -27.51
CA ILE A 325 28.11 -15.16 -27.62
C ILE A 325 28.39 -14.30 -28.86
N LEU A 326 27.77 -14.62 -30.00
CA LEU A 326 27.97 -13.88 -31.24
C LEU A 326 27.24 -12.53 -31.29
N SER A 327 26.13 -12.39 -30.55
CA SER A 327 25.26 -11.20 -30.62
C SER A 327 25.70 -9.99 -29.77
N ASP A 328 26.47 -10.20 -28.70
CA ASP A 328 27.01 -9.10 -27.87
C ASP A 328 28.36 -8.55 -28.39
N CYS A 329 28.94 -9.16 -29.44
CA CYS A 329 30.17 -8.71 -30.11
C CYS A 329 29.93 -7.84 -31.36
N SER A 330 28.67 -7.47 -31.64
CA SER A 330 28.27 -6.63 -32.79
C SER A 330 27.97 -5.19 -32.39
#